data_AF-A0A418GM79-F1
#
_entry.id   AF-A0A418GM79-F1
#
_cell.length_a   1.000
_cell.length_b   1.000
_cell.length_c   1.000
_cell.angle_alpha   90.00
_cell.angle_beta   90.00
_cell.angle_gamma   90.00
#
_symmetry.space_group_name_H-M   'P 1'
#
loop_
_entity.id
_entity.type
_entity.pdbx_description
1 polymer ?
#
loop_
_entity_poly.entity_id
_entity_poly.type
_entity_poly.pdbx_seq_one_letter_code
_entity_poly.pdbx_strand_id
1 'polypeptide(L)'
;MQTRLTEEMRQNARALEADSILRACVHCGFCTATCPTYQLLGDELDGPRGRIYLIKQVLEGNEVTLKTQEHLDRCLTCRNCETTCPSGVRYHNLLDIGRDIVEQKVKRPLPERMLREGLRQVVPRPAVFRALTQVGLVLRPFLPEQVRAKLPAETVKAKPRPPLRHKRRVL
;
A
#
# COMPACT_ATOMS: atom_id res chain seq x y z
N MET A 1 21.90 -3.26 -7.85
CA MET A 1 21.80 -4.68 -7.45
C MET A 1 21.63 -5.57 -8.69
N GLN A 2 22.15 -6.81 -8.71
CA GLN A 2 21.88 -7.78 -9.79
C GLN A 2 20.62 -8.62 -9.50
N THR A 3 19.85 -8.89 -10.55
CA THR A 3 18.54 -9.55 -10.53
C THR A 3 18.51 -10.62 -11.62
N ARG A 4 18.07 -11.83 -11.26
CA ARG A 4 17.96 -12.97 -12.19
C ARG A 4 16.50 -13.26 -12.50
N LEU A 5 15.91 -12.50 -13.42
CA LEU A 5 14.51 -12.69 -13.83
C LEU A 5 14.29 -14.11 -14.38
N THR A 6 13.18 -14.72 -13.98
CA THR A 6 12.67 -15.96 -14.59
C THR A 6 12.27 -15.74 -16.04
N GLU A 7 12.21 -16.81 -16.84
CA GLU A 7 11.82 -16.72 -18.25
C GLU A 7 10.44 -16.10 -18.45
N GLU A 8 9.47 -16.44 -17.58
CA GLU A 8 8.14 -15.82 -17.57
C GLU A 8 8.20 -14.30 -17.32
N MET A 9 8.99 -13.88 -16.33
CA MET A 9 9.11 -12.46 -15.98
C MET A 9 9.85 -11.65 -17.05
N ARG A 10 10.78 -12.25 -17.81
CA ARG A 10 11.48 -11.57 -18.91
C ARG A 10 10.55 -11.11 -20.03
N GLN A 11 9.40 -11.77 -20.19
CA GLN A 11 8.40 -11.40 -21.20
C GLN A 11 7.44 -10.30 -20.69
N ASN A 12 7.48 -9.96 -19.40
CA ASN A 12 6.60 -8.98 -18.81
C ASN A 12 7.25 -7.58 -18.73
N ALA A 13 6.67 -6.61 -19.44
CA ALA A 13 7.16 -5.22 -19.45
C ALA A 13 7.27 -4.59 -18.05
N ARG A 14 6.35 -4.92 -17.14
CA ARG A 14 6.41 -4.42 -15.75
C ARG A 14 7.55 -5.05 -14.95
N ALA A 15 7.84 -6.34 -15.18
CA ALA A 15 8.98 -6.98 -14.52
C ALA A 15 10.32 -6.40 -15.01
N LEU A 16 10.42 -6.05 -16.30
CA LEU A 16 11.58 -5.34 -16.84
C LEU A 16 11.73 -3.92 -16.26
N GLU A 17 10.61 -3.20 -16.05
CA GLU A 17 10.66 -1.92 -15.34
C GLU A 17 11.16 -2.11 -13.90
N ALA A 18 10.64 -3.10 -13.17
CA ALA A 18 11.10 -3.41 -11.83
C ALA A 18 12.60 -3.75 -11.80
N ASP A 19 13.10 -4.54 -12.74
CA ASP A 19 14.53 -4.83 -12.91
C ASP A 19 15.38 -3.56 -13.01
N SER A 20 14.93 -2.60 -13.84
CA SER A 20 15.61 -1.31 -13.99
C SER A 20 15.68 -0.53 -12.68
N ILE A 21 14.60 -0.54 -11.88
CA ILE A 21 14.52 0.14 -10.59
C ILE A 21 15.42 -0.56 -9.56
N LEU A 22 15.43 -1.89 -9.54
CA LEU A 22 16.26 -2.70 -8.64
C LEU A 22 17.76 -2.51 -8.92
N ARG A 23 18.15 -2.32 -10.18
CA ARG A 23 19.55 -2.03 -10.56
C ARG A 23 20.05 -0.71 -9.97
N ALA A 24 19.20 0.30 -9.85
CA ALA A 24 19.54 1.59 -9.24
C ALA A 24 19.83 1.49 -7.73
N CYS A 25 19.30 0.49 -7.03
CA CYS A 25 19.54 0.33 -5.60
C CYS A 25 20.98 -0.10 -5.31
N VAL A 26 21.65 0.66 -4.43
CA VAL A 26 23.03 0.41 -3.94
C VAL A 26 23.07 -0.12 -2.49
N HIS A 27 21.91 -0.42 -1.88
CA HIS A 27 21.80 -0.95 -0.51
C HIS A 27 22.37 -0.06 0.62
N CYS A 28 22.39 1.26 0.43
CA CYS A 28 22.91 2.23 1.41
C CYS A 28 22.09 2.34 2.72
N GLY A 29 20.80 2.01 2.71
CA GLY A 29 19.96 1.98 3.92
C GLY A 29 19.34 3.33 4.36
N PHE A 30 19.60 4.45 3.68
CA PHE A 30 18.98 5.75 4.01
C PHE A 30 17.44 5.72 4.00
N CYS A 31 16.85 4.93 3.09
CA CYS A 31 15.41 4.73 3.03
C CYS A 31 14.85 4.06 4.30
N THR A 32 15.59 3.13 4.90
CA THR A 32 15.17 2.42 6.12
C THR A 32 15.11 3.37 7.32
N ALA A 33 16.10 4.25 7.46
CA ALA A 33 16.16 5.23 8.55
C ALA A 33 14.98 6.22 8.58
N THR A 34 14.29 6.42 7.45
CA THR A 34 13.18 7.38 7.31
C THR A 34 11.81 6.70 7.18
N CYS A 35 11.77 5.37 7.13
CA CYS A 35 10.52 4.65 6.97
C CYS A 35 9.75 4.57 8.30
N PRO A 36 8.53 5.11 8.39
CA PRO A 36 7.77 5.11 9.64
C PRO A 36 7.39 3.69 10.09
N THR A 37 7.08 2.79 9.15
CA THR A 37 6.76 1.40 9.48
C THR A 37 7.95 0.68 10.12
N TYR A 38 9.16 0.88 9.57
CA TYR A 38 10.38 0.31 10.15
C TYR A 38 10.70 0.92 11.51
N GLN A 39 10.59 2.24 11.66
CA GLN A 39 10.83 2.90 12.94
C GLN A 39 9.88 2.42 14.05
N LEU A 40 8.64 2.09 13.69
CA LEU A 40 7.64 1.62 14.65
C LEU A 40 7.82 0.13 14.99
N LEU A 41 8.05 -0.71 13.98
CA LEU A 41 8.05 -2.18 14.15
C LEU A 41 9.45 -2.77 14.40
N GLY A 42 10.51 -2.10 13.96
CA GLY A 42 11.89 -2.60 14.03
C GLY A 42 12.20 -3.77 13.08
N ASP A 43 11.21 -4.25 12.34
CA ASP A 43 11.36 -5.38 11.41
C ASP A 43 11.91 -4.90 10.06
N GLU A 44 13.10 -5.39 9.69
CA GLU A 44 13.76 -5.06 8.42
C GLU A 44 12.91 -5.43 7.20
N LEU A 45 12.11 -6.50 7.27
CA LEU A 45 11.21 -6.90 6.19
C LEU A 45 10.08 -5.88 5.96
N ASP A 46 9.75 -5.09 6.99
CA ASP A 46 8.82 -3.96 6.91
C ASP A 46 9.49 -2.62 6.57
N GLY A 47 10.81 -2.62 6.39
CA GLY A 47 11.56 -1.52 5.83
C GLY A 47 11.53 -1.50 4.29
N PRO A 48 11.76 -0.34 3.66
CA PRO A 48 11.83 -0.22 2.21
C PRO A 48 12.96 -1.09 1.62
N ARG A 49 14.11 -1.21 2.32
CA ARG A 49 15.21 -2.08 1.88
C ARG A 49 14.82 -3.56 1.92
N GLY A 50 14.22 -4.05 3.00
CA GLY A 50 13.72 -5.42 3.08
C GLY A 50 12.66 -5.71 2.02
N ARG A 51 11.71 -4.81 1.80
CA ARG A 51 10.70 -4.96 0.74
C ARG A 51 11.28 -4.97 -0.67
N ILE A 52 12.29 -4.14 -0.96
CA ILE A 52 13.03 -4.19 -2.23
C ILE A 52 13.61 -5.60 -2.44
N TYR A 53 14.14 -6.21 -1.38
CA TYR A 53 14.69 -7.56 -1.45
C TYR A 53 13.60 -8.63 -1.62
N LEU A 54 12.46 -8.51 -0.92
CA LEU A 54 11.31 -9.40 -1.12
C LEU A 54 10.80 -9.35 -2.57
N ILE A 55 10.69 -8.15 -3.15
CA ILE A 55 10.24 -7.98 -4.54
C ILE A 55 11.25 -8.56 -5.52
N LYS A 56 12.55 -8.38 -5.27
CA LYS A 56 13.61 -9.08 -6.03
C LYS A 56 13.40 -10.59 -5.99
N GLN A 57 13.22 -11.16 -4.80
CA GLN A 57 13.03 -12.60 -4.65
C GLN A 57 11.79 -13.10 -5.41
N VAL A 58 10.68 -12.36 -5.35
CA VAL A 58 9.46 -12.66 -6.12
C VAL A 58 9.73 -12.69 -7.63
N LEU A 59 10.50 -11.74 -8.16
CA LEU A 59 10.86 -11.66 -9.58
C LEU A 59 11.86 -12.74 -10.03
N GLU A 60 12.67 -13.23 -9.10
CA GLU A 60 13.61 -14.34 -9.32
C GLU A 60 12.95 -15.73 -9.18
N GLY A 61 11.64 -15.77 -8.95
CA GLY A 61 10.87 -17.02 -8.87
C GLY A 61 10.90 -17.71 -7.52
N ASN A 62 11.34 -17.03 -6.46
CA ASN A 62 11.24 -17.57 -5.11
C ASN A 62 9.78 -17.71 -4.68
N GLU A 63 9.55 -18.56 -3.68
CA GLU A 63 8.24 -18.80 -3.10
C GLU A 63 7.61 -17.50 -2.58
N VAL A 64 6.35 -17.28 -2.93
CA VAL A 64 5.57 -16.12 -2.49
C VAL A 64 4.51 -16.60 -1.51
N THR A 65 4.56 -16.06 -0.30
CA THR A 65 3.69 -16.50 0.81
C THR A 65 2.80 -15.38 1.31
N LEU A 66 1.85 -15.70 2.18
CA LEU A 66 1.05 -14.69 2.90
C LEU A 66 1.92 -13.72 3.70
N LYS A 67 3.08 -14.16 4.22
CA LYS A 67 4.04 -13.26 4.90
C LYS A 67 4.66 -12.26 3.94
N THR A 68 5.04 -12.71 2.74
CA THR A 68 5.53 -11.80 1.69
C THR A 68 4.49 -10.73 1.38
N GLN A 69 3.22 -11.13 1.22
CA GLN A 69 2.12 -10.19 1.02
C GLN A 69 1.96 -9.23 2.19
N GLU A 70 1.95 -9.72 3.43
CA GLU A 70 1.80 -8.92 4.64
C GLU A 70 2.86 -7.82 4.74
N HIS A 71 4.13 -8.16 4.56
CA HIS A 71 5.22 -7.18 4.61
C HIS A 71 5.05 -6.09 3.56
N LEU A 72 4.65 -6.43 2.32
CA LEU A 72 4.38 -5.44 1.28
C LEU A 72 3.14 -4.59 1.61
N ASP A 73 2.08 -5.18 2.15
CA ASP A 73 0.83 -4.49 2.49
C ASP A 73 0.97 -3.53 3.68
N ARG A 74 1.93 -3.77 4.59
CA ARG A 74 2.28 -2.84 5.69
C ARG A 74 2.93 -1.53 5.22
N CYS A 75 3.28 -1.42 3.93
CA CYS A 75 3.77 -0.16 3.38
C CYS A 75 2.63 0.87 3.25
N LEU A 76 2.79 2.02 3.90
CA LEU A 76 1.83 3.14 3.88
C LEU A 76 1.80 3.91 2.55
N THR A 77 2.70 3.61 1.60
CA THR A 77 2.85 4.35 0.33
C THR A 77 3.09 5.86 0.55
N CYS A 78 3.77 6.24 1.64
CA CYS A 78 4.05 7.64 1.99
C CYS A 78 5.21 8.29 1.20
N ARG A 79 6.01 7.47 0.49
CA ARG A 79 7.12 7.88 -0.39
C ARG A 79 8.31 8.60 0.26
N ASN A 80 8.39 8.65 1.59
CA ASN A 80 9.56 9.24 2.29
C ASN A 80 10.88 8.55 1.92
N CYS A 81 10.82 7.24 1.63
CA CYS A 81 11.96 6.46 1.17
C CYS A 81 12.54 6.93 -0.18
N GLU A 82 11.73 7.55 -1.05
CA GLU A 82 12.18 8.05 -2.34
C GLU A 82 12.86 9.40 -2.22
N THR A 83 12.28 10.31 -1.43
CA THR A 83 12.81 11.65 -1.23
C THR A 83 14.18 11.65 -0.56
N THR A 84 14.47 10.65 0.27
CA THR A 84 15.78 10.48 0.92
C THR A 84 16.77 9.67 0.09
N CYS A 85 16.33 9.00 -0.99
CA CYS A 85 17.18 8.04 -1.70
C CYS A 85 18.23 8.77 -2.55
N PRO A 86 19.55 8.65 -2.27
CA PRO A 86 20.57 9.29 -3.08
C PRO A 86 20.67 8.69 -4.49
N SER A 87 20.22 7.44 -4.66
CA SER A 87 20.26 6.73 -5.93
C SER A 87 18.98 6.89 -6.76
N GLY A 88 17.99 7.64 -6.28
CA GLY A 88 16.75 7.91 -7.02
C GLY A 88 15.89 6.66 -7.28
N VAL A 89 15.90 5.67 -6.38
CA VAL A 89 15.09 4.45 -6.52
C VAL A 89 13.60 4.83 -6.50
N ARG A 90 12.89 4.54 -7.59
CA ARG A 90 11.43 4.69 -7.72
C ARG A 90 10.69 3.58 -6.97
N TYR A 91 10.84 3.56 -5.65
CA TYR A 91 10.29 2.57 -4.74
C TYR A 91 8.77 2.36 -4.88
N HIS A 92 7.99 3.42 -5.09
CA HIS A 92 6.52 3.29 -5.24
C HIS A 92 6.14 2.44 -6.45
N ASN A 93 6.72 2.70 -7.62
CA ASN A 93 6.52 1.89 -8.82
C ASN A 93 6.92 0.43 -8.56
N LEU A 94 8.09 0.23 -7.95
CA LEU A 94 8.58 -1.12 -7.63
C LEU A 94 7.62 -1.86 -6.68
N LEU A 95 7.11 -1.18 -5.66
CA LEU A 95 6.14 -1.73 -4.72
C LEU A 95 4.82 -2.09 -5.41
N ASP A 96 4.31 -1.23 -6.28
CA ASP A 96 3.07 -1.49 -7.02
C ASP A 96 3.20 -2.72 -7.92
N ILE A 97 4.31 -2.82 -8.66
CA ILE A 97 4.62 -4.01 -9.48
C ILE A 97 4.72 -5.26 -8.59
N GLY A 98 5.41 -5.16 -7.45
CA GLY A 98 5.55 -6.25 -6.49
C GLY A 98 4.22 -6.73 -5.93
N ARG A 99 3.34 -5.81 -5.53
CA ARG A 99 2.00 -6.11 -5.01
C ARG A 99 1.13 -6.77 -6.08
N ASP A 100 1.17 -6.29 -7.32
CA ASP A 100 0.41 -6.87 -8.42
C ASP A 100 0.81 -8.34 -8.67
N ILE A 101 2.11 -8.65 -8.67
CA ILE A 101 2.60 -10.01 -8.88
C ILE A 101 2.26 -10.91 -7.68
N VAL A 102 2.42 -10.40 -6.46
CA VAL A 102 2.11 -11.16 -5.23
C VAL A 102 0.62 -11.47 -5.12
N GLU A 103 -0.26 -10.52 -5.47
CA GLU A 103 -1.72 -10.72 -5.46
C GLU A 103 -2.16 -11.83 -6.43
N GLN A 104 -1.45 -12.03 -7.54
CA GLN A 104 -1.73 -13.11 -8.49
C GLN A 104 -1.30 -14.49 -7.97
N LYS A 105 -0.21 -14.54 -7.18
CA LYS A 105 0.35 -15.79 -6.66
C LYS A 105 -0.27 -16.22 -5.33
N VAL A 106 -0.70 -15.28 -4.50
CA VAL A 106 -1.22 -15.54 -3.15
C VAL A 106 -2.70 -15.20 -3.07
N LYS A 107 -3.53 -16.22 -2.82
CA LYS A 107 -4.97 -16.04 -2.62
C LYS A 107 -5.25 -15.52 -1.21
N ARG A 108 -5.78 -14.31 -1.11
CA ARG A 108 -6.30 -13.76 0.15
C ARG A 108 -7.49 -14.58 0.68
N PRO A 109 -7.68 -14.65 2.01
CA PRO A 109 -8.88 -15.21 2.62
C PRO A 109 -10.17 -14.60 2.06
N LEU A 110 -11.24 -15.39 1.96
CA LEU A 110 -12.53 -14.95 1.43
C LEU A 110 -13.07 -13.68 2.12
N PRO A 111 -13.00 -13.53 3.46
CA PRO A 111 -13.49 -12.32 4.13
C PRO A 111 -12.79 -11.04 3.67
N GLU A 112 -11.47 -11.09 3.47
CA GLU A 112 -10.69 -9.94 3.00
C GLU A 112 -11.03 -9.57 1.57
N ARG A 113 -11.22 -10.57 0.71
CA ARG A 113 -11.62 -10.36 -0.69
C ARG A 113 -12.99 -9.70 -0.79
N MET A 114 -13.95 -10.20 -0.02
CA MET A 114 -15.30 -9.63 0.05
C MET A 114 -15.28 -8.21 0.59
N LEU A 115 -14.49 -7.94 1.64
CA LEU A 115 -14.35 -6.60 2.19
C LEU A 115 -13.73 -5.62 1.18
N ARG A 116 -12.61 -5.98 0.54
CA ARG A 116 -11.96 -5.11 -0.46
C ARG A 116 -12.87 -4.82 -1.64
N GLU A 117 -13.57 -5.84 -2.15
CA GLU A 117 -14.48 -5.66 -3.28
C GLU A 117 -15.70 -4.83 -2.88
N GLY A 118 -16.27 -5.07 -1.69
CA GLY A 118 -17.33 -4.25 -1.12
C GLY A 118 -16.91 -2.78 -1.01
N LEU A 119 -15.71 -2.51 -0.50
CA LEU A 119 -15.18 -1.13 -0.42
C LEU A 119 -15.00 -0.50 -1.80
N ARG A 120 -14.46 -1.23 -2.80
CA ARG A 120 -14.31 -0.73 -4.18
C ARG A 120 -15.64 -0.40 -4.84
N GLN A 121 -16.70 -1.15 -4.56
CA GLN A 121 -18.02 -0.92 -5.14
C GLN A 121 -18.81 0.15 -4.37
N VAL A 122 -18.62 0.27 -3.05
CA VAL A 122 -19.42 1.17 -2.21
C VAL A 122 -18.79 2.56 -2.06
N VAL A 123 -17.50 2.64 -1.72
CA VAL A 123 -16.85 3.93 -1.35
C VAL A 123 -16.86 4.96 -2.50
N PRO A 124 -16.58 4.59 -3.76
CA PRO A 124 -16.63 5.54 -4.87
C PRO A 124 -18.05 5.97 -5.27
N ARG A 125 -19.10 5.27 -4.78
CA ARG A 125 -20.50 5.51 -5.15
C ARG A 125 -21.23 6.24 -4.02
N PRO A 126 -21.31 7.59 -4.06
CA PRO A 126 -21.79 8.38 -2.92
C PRO A 126 -23.25 8.08 -2.55
N ALA A 127 -24.12 7.78 -3.52
CA ALA A 127 -25.52 7.44 -3.26
C ALA A 127 -25.65 6.13 -2.46
N VAL A 128 -24.89 5.09 -2.85
CA VAL A 128 -24.87 3.78 -2.18
C VAL A 128 -24.29 3.93 -0.78
N PHE A 129 -23.15 4.60 -0.65
CA PHE A 129 -22.53 4.85 0.65
C PHE A 129 -23.45 5.63 1.59
N ARG A 130 -24.15 6.65 1.08
CA ARG A 130 -25.13 7.42 1.86
C ARG A 130 -26.31 6.57 2.29
N ALA A 131 -26.89 5.76 1.40
CA ALA A 131 -28.00 4.89 1.75
C ALA A 131 -27.61 3.88 2.84
N LEU A 132 -26.48 3.20 2.66
CA LEU A 132 -25.98 2.21 3.63
C LEU A 132 -25.67 2.84 5.00
N THR A 133 -25.06 4.03 5.03
CA THR A 133 -24.79 4.73 6.30
C THR A 133 -26.08 5.20 6.99
N GLN A 134 -27.09 5.68 6.25
CA GLN A 134 -28.39 6.04 6.83
C GLN A 134 -29.11 4.82 7.42
N VAL A 135 -29.14 3.70 6.69
CA VAL A 135 -29.69 2.43 7.20
C VAL A 135 -28.93 1.98 8.46
N GLY A 136 -27.60 2.08 8.45
CA GLY A 136 -26.76 1.77 9.61
C GLY A 136 -27.04 2.66 10.83
N LEU A 137 -27.36 3.94 10.62
CA LEU A 137 -27.73 4.86 11.71
C LEU A 137 -29.10 4.52 12.31
N VAL A 138 -30.08 4.14 11.48
CA VAL A 138 -31.40 3.68 11.95
C VAL A 138 -31.28 2.37 12.73
N LEU A 139 -30.47 1.43 12.23
CA LEU A 139 -30.26 0.12 12.86
C LEU A 139 -29.17 0.12 13.95
N ARG A 140 -28.58 1.27 14.27
CA ARG A 140 -27.50 1.45 15.25
C ARG A 140 -27.66 0.68 16.58
N PRO A 141 -28.84 0.64 17.24
CA PRO A 141 -28.99 -0.07 18.52
C PRO A 141 -28.84 -1.60 18.38
N PHE A 142 -29.08 -2.15 17.19
CA PHE A 142 -28.99 -3.60 16.92
C PHE A 142 -27.63 -4.03 16.36
N LEU A 143 -26.75 -3.08 16.03
CA LEU A 143 -25.44 -3.39 15.46
C LEU A 143 -24.42 -3.82 16.53
N PRO A 144 -23.49 -4.75 16.21
CA PRO A 144 -22.38 -5.10 17.09
C PRO A 144 -21.44 -3.90 17.30
N GLU A 145 -20.76 -3.87 18.44
CA GLU A 145 -19.90 -2.75 18.86
C GLU A 145 -18.86 -2.36 17.79
N GLN A 146 -18.25 -3.35 17.14
CA GLN A 146 -17.24 -3.16 16.10
C GLN A 146 -17.74 -2.32 14.91
N VAL A 147 -19.00 -2.50 14.51
CA VAL A 147 -19.62 -1.77 13.39
C VAL A 147 -20.19 -0.45 13.90
N ARG A 148 -20.82 -0.45 15.08
CA ARG A 148 -21.37 0.75 15.73
C ARG A 148 -20.30 1.82 15.93
N ALA A 149 -19.09 1.43 16.31
CA ALA A 149 -17.94 2.32 16.50
C ALA A 149 -17.43 2.96 15.19
N LYS A 150 -17.75 2.38 14.03
CA LYS A 150 -17.40 2.93 12.70
C LYS A 150 -18.44 3.90 12.16
N LEU A 151 -19.65 3.93 12.73
CA LEU A 151 -20.71 4.85 12.33
C LEU A 151 -20.60 6.18 13.07
N PRO A 152 -20.81 7.32 12.40
CA PRO A 152 -20.80 8.61 13.06
C PRO A 152 -21.86 8.65 14.16
N ALA A 153 -21.50 9.14 15.35
CA ALA A 153 -22.47 9.39 16.42
C ALA A 153 -23.47 10.49 16.01
N GLU A 154 -22.95 11.51 15.31
CA GLU A 154 -23.74 12.62 14.77
C GLU A 154 -23.29 12.92 13.34
N THR A 155 -24.26 13.15 12.45
CA THR A 155 -23.98 13.64 11.10
C THR A 155 -23.84 15.15 11.12
N VAL A 156 -22.60 15.65 11.14
CA VAL A 156 -22.33 17.09 11.08
C VAL A 156 -22.30 17.57 9.63
N LYS A 157 -22.93 18.72 9.34
CA LYS A 157 -22.81 19.36 8.02
C LYS A 157 -21.35 19.70 7.74
N ALA A 158 -20.88 19.40 6.53
CA ALA A 158 -19.52 19.74 6.12
C ALA A 158 -19.28 21.25 6.25
N LYS A 159 -18.20 21.63 6.93
CA LYS A 159 -17.77 23.03 7.01
C LYS A 159 -17.24 23.47 5.64
N PRO A 160 -17.36 24.76 5.28
CA PRO A 160 -16.75 25.27 4.06
C PRO A 160 -15.23 25.03 4.08
N ARG A 161 -14.66 24.74 2.91
CA ARG A 161 -13.21 24.54 2.77
C ARG A 161 -12.49 25.81 3.26
N PRO A 162 -11.49 25.68 4.15
CA PRO A 162 -10.75 26.86 4.61
C PRO A 162 -10.06 27.55 3.43
N PRO A 163 -10.00 28.89 3.40
CA PRO A 163 -9.31 29.62 2.35
C PRO A 163 -7.81 29.25 2.33
N LEU A 164 -7.19 29.25 1.15
CA LEU A 164 -5.74 29.06 1.02
C LEU A 164 -5.01 30.23 1.70
N ARG A 165 -4.33 29.96 2.82
CA ARG A 165 -3.70 30.98 3.67
C ARG A 165 -2.20 31.18 3.45
N HIS A 166 -1.56 30.47 2.53
CA HIS A 166 -0.09 30.50 2.41
C HIS A 166 0.43 31.20 1.14
N LYS A 167 1.31 32.16 1.38
CA LYS A 167 2.15 32.89 0.40
C LYS A 167 3.52 32.22 0.15
N ARG A 168 3.74 30.97 0.56
CA ARG A 168 5.05 30.31 0.40
C ARG A 168 5.16 29.70 -1.00
N ARG A 169 5.98 30.33 -1.84
CA ARG A 169 6.68 29.65 -2.94
C ARG A 169 7.75 28.76 -2.30
N VAL A 170 7.77 27.47 -2.64
CA VAL A 170 8.91 26.61 -2.34
C VAL A 170 10.07 27.19 -3.17
N LEU A 171 11.15 27.59 -2.50
CA LEU A 171 12.38 28.10 -3.12
C LEU A 171 13.00 27.01 -4.00
#